data_AF-C4V8H5-F1
#
_entry.id   AF-C4V8H5-F1
#
_cell.length_a   1.000
_cell.length_b   1.000
_cell.length_c   1.000
_cell.angle_alpha   90.00
_cell.angle_beta   90.00
_cell.angle_gamma   90.00
#
_symmetry.space_group_name_H-M   'P 1'
#
loop_
_entity.id
_entity.type
_entity.pdbx_description
1 polymer ?
#
loop_
_entity_poly.entity_id
_entity_poly.type
_entity_poly.pdbx_seq_one_letter_code
_entity_poly.pdbx_strand_id
1 'polypeptide(L)'
;MFVLFFFIYCVFALSKEYQTIQEVIKRLHRDTDFKTLYEVFDIYSFTPVDDIQKKFVKLITAKETPPRFHLPLKDYKNLVTACYDILKKNKDAYEEILNSPWLMFDNSNNYKNSRLMIFASILALLLCVDFVYYCYRFAKYCNLTTTEIDAEPTKKKKKAKKSFIQSSMSKPEMYIYLGYRKLLAIFGH
;
A
#
# COMPACT_ATOMS: atom_id res chain seq x y z
N MET A 1 -8.26 7.65 2.53
CA MET A 1 -6.95 7.68 1.84
C MET A 1 -6.06 6.49 2.20
N PHE A 2 -5.84 6.14 3.46
CA PHE A 2 -4.95 5.02 3.85
C PHE A 2 -5.30 3.66 3.23
N VAL A 3 -6.58 3.32 3.10
CA VAL A 3 -7.02 2.07 2.45
C VAL A 3 -6.64 2.04 0.97
N LEU A 4 -6.75 3.17 0.26
CA LEU A 4 -6.34 3.30 -1.14
C LEU A 4 -4.82 3.18 -1.29
N PHE A 5 -4.04 3.81 -0.40
CA PHE A 5 -2.57 3.63 -0.38
C PHE A 5 -2.17 2.19 -0.10
N PHE A 6 -2.84 1.50 0.83
CA PHE A 6 -2.61 0.09 1.09
C PHE A 6 -2.93 -0.77 -0.13
N PHE A 7 -4.03 -0.48 -0.84
CA PHE A 7 -4.41 -1.20 -2.04
C PHE A 7 -3.42 -0.96 -3.19
N ILE A 8 -3.00 0.29 -3.43
CA ILE A 8 -1.97 0.64 -4.42
C ILE A 8 -0.64 -0.04 -4.08
N TYR A 9 -0.27 -0.04 -2.80
CA TYR A 9 0.94 -0.72 -2.32
C TYR A 9 0.88 -2.23 -2.53
N CYS A 10 -0.27 -2.87 -2.24
CA CYS A 10 -0.48 -4.29 -2.53
C CYS A 10 -0.42 -4.58 -4.04
N VAL A 11 -1.01 -3.73 -4.88
CA VAL A 11 -0.96 -3.89 -6.34
C VAL A 11 0.48 -3.76 -6.85
N PHE A 12 1.26 -2.82 -6.31
CA PHE A 12 2.68 -2.67 -6.63
C PHE A 12 3.50 -3.87 -6.15
N ALA A 13 3.27 -4.36 -4.93
CA ALA A 13 3.94 -5.55 -4.40
C ALA A 13 3.59 -6.84 -5.17
N LEU A 14 2.40 -6.89 -5.80
CA LEU A 14 1.96 -7.98 -6.66
C LEU A 14 2.41 -7.83 -8.12
N SER A 15 3.14 -6.77 -8.47
CA SER A 15 3.66 -6.66 -9.82
C SER A 15 4.60 -7.85 -10.10
N LYS A 16 4.37 -8.49 -11.24
CA LYS A 16 5.13 -9.66 -11.70
C LYS A 16 6.63 -9.36 -11.77
N GLU A 17 7.01 -8.12 -12.06
CA GLU A 17 8.40 -7.68 -12.12
C GLU A 17 9.07 -7.75 -10.75
N TYR A 18 8.44 -7.20 -9.70
CA TYR A 18 8.97 -7.27 -8.33
C TYR A 18 9.09 -8.71 -7.84
N GLN A 19 8.10 -9.55 -8.11
CA GLN A 19 8.16 -10.98 -7.75
C GLN A 19 9.31 -11.70 -8.45
N THR A 20 9.52 -11.44 -9.74
CA THR A 20 10.62 -12.05 -10.51
C THR A 20 11.98 -11.64 -9.94
N ILE A 21 12.17 -10.36 -9.63
CA ILE A 21 13.41 -9.85 -9.03
C ILE A 21 13.62 -10.50 -7.66
N GLN A 22 12.58 -10.60 -6.84
CA GLN A 22 12.64 -11.24 -5.53
C GLN A 22 13.02 -12.71 -5.61
N GLU A 23 12.44 -13.48 -6.53
CA GLU A 23 12.78 -14.89 -6.72
C GLU A 23 14.25 -15.07 -7.10
N VAL A 24 14.79 -14.21 -7.96
CA VAL A 24 16.20 -14.26 -8.34
C VAL A 24 17.11 -13.87 -7.18
N ILE A 25 16.76 -12.88 -6.37
CA ILE A 25 17.52 -12.53 -5.14
C ILE A 25 17.52 -13.71 -4.15
N LYS A 26 16.35 -14.32 -3.90
CA LYS A 26 16.26 -15.50 -3.02
C LYS A 26 17.12 -16.65 -3.54
N ARG A 27 17.07 -16.88 -4.85
CA ARG A 27 17.90 -17.89 -5.50
C ARG A 27 19.39 -17.56 -5.35
N LEU A 28 19.79 -16.31 -5.54
CA LEU A 28 21.16 -15.85 -5.36
C LEU A 28 21.67 -16.17 -3.95
N HIS A 29 20.94 -15.77 -2.91
CA HIS A 29 21.34 -15.97 -1.51
C HIS A 29 21.31 -17.43 -1.06
N ARG A 30 20.47 -18.26 -1.70
CA ARG A 30 20.40 -19.70 -1.40
C ARG A 30 21.52 -20.48 -2.09
N ASP A 31 21.80 -20.13 -3.34
CA ASP A 31 22.68 -20.90 -4.22
C ASP A 31 24.13 -20.36 -4.20
N THR A 32 24.37 -19.17 -3.64
CA THR A 32 25.68 -18.49 -3.58
C THR A 32 25.84 -17.64 -2.32
N ASP A 33 27.09 -17.28 -2.00
CA ASP A 33 27.42 -16.38 -0.88
C ASP A 33 27.32 -14.88 -1.24
N PHE A 34 26.90 -14.56 -2.46
CA PHE A 34 26.80 -13.18 -2.92
C PHE A 34 25.62 -12.47 -2.26
N LYS A 35 25.85 -11.24 -1.79
CA LYS A 35 24.81 -10.41 -1.17
C LYS A 35 24.00 -9.63 -2.18
N THR A 36 24.63 -9.24 -3.29
CA THR A 36 23.99 -8.40 -4.31
C THR A 36 24.25 -8.91 -5.72
N LEU A 37 23.37 -8.56 -6.66
CA LEU A 37 23.56 -8.87 -8.08
C LEU A 37 24.83 -8.22 -8.66
N TYR A 38 25.31 -7.11 -8.09
CA TYR A 38 26.53 -6.44 -8.54
C TYR A 38 27.79 -7.26 -8.21
N GLU A 39 27.80 -7.97 -7.09
CA GLU A 39 28.92 -8.84 -6.69
C GLU A 39 29.09 -10.04 -7.65
N VAL A 40 28.00 -10.51 -8.26
CA VAL A 40 28.03 -11.59 -9.27
C VAL A 40 28.92 -11.21 -10.45
N PHE A 41 28.89 -9.95 -10.87
CA PHE A 41 29.67 -9.44 -12.00
C PHE A 41 30.98 -8.76 -11.57
N ASP A 42 31.23 -8.64 -10.26
CA ASP A 42 32.36 -7.91 -9.68
C ASP A 42 32.39 -6.45 -10.18
N ILE A 43 31.25 -5.76 -9.99
CA ILE A 43 31.00 -4.37 -10.42
C ILE A 43 30.36 -3.54 -9.31
N TYR A 44 30.27 -2.22 -9.53
CA TYR A 44 29.59 -1.29 -8.63
C TYR A 44 28.17 -0.95 -9.13
N SER A 45 27.33 -0.39 -8.25
CA SER A 45 25.95 -0.03 -8.59
C SER A 45 25.83 0.98 -9.74
N PHE A 46 26.78 1.91 -9.84
CA PHE A 46 26.82 2.94 -10.88
C PHE A 46 27.45 2.48 -12.20
N THR A 47 27.87 1.22 -12.32
CA THR A 47 28.47 0.71 -13.56
C THR A 47 27.47 0.79 -14.73
N PRO A 48 27.88 1.32 -15.91
CA PRO A 48 27.01 1.44 -17.07
C PRO A 48 26.68 0.06 -17.66
N VAL A 49 25.48 -0.06 -18.24
CA VAL A 49 24.95 -1.34 -18.74
C VAL A 49 25.88 -2.00 -19.77
N ASP A 50 26.58 -1.23 -20.59
CA ASP A 50 27.53 -1.74 -21.58
C ASP A 50 28.70 -2.53 -20.95
N ASP A 51 29.19 -2.08 -19.79
CA ASP A 51 30.25 -2.77 -19.08
C ASP A 51 29.73 -4.01 -18.34
N ILE A 52 28.48 -3.96 -17.86
CA ILE A 52 27.78 -5.15 -17.33
C ILE A 52 27.64 -6.20 -18.43
N GLN A 53 27.29 -5.79 -19.66
CA GLN A 53 27.18 -6.68 -20.81
C GLN A 53 28.51 -7.37 -21.13
N LYS A 54 29.63 -6.64 -21.12
CA LYS A 54 30.97 -7.24 -21.34
C LYS A 54 31.28 -8.30 -20.28
N LYS A 55 30.99 -8.01 -19.00
CA LYS A 55 31.18 -8.96 -17.90
C LYS A 55 30.27 -10.19 -18.05
N PHE A 56 29.01 -9.99 -18.40
CA PHE A 56 28.05 -11.05 -18.68
C PHE A 56 28.53 -12.01 -19.77
N VAL A 57 28.99 -11.48 -20.92
CA VAL A 57 29.51 -12.29 -22.02
C VAL A 57 30.71 -13.11 -21.56
N LYS A 58 31.63 -12.52 -20.79
CA LYS A 58 32.78 -13.23 -20.22
C LYS A 58 32.36 -14.40 -19.32
N LEU A 59 31.32 -14.21 -18.50
CA LEU A 59 30.82 -15.23 -17.56
C LEU A 59 30.05 -16.36 -18.25
N ILE A 60 29.26 -16.05 -19.30
CA ILE A 60 28.47 -17.05 -20.07
C ILE A 60 29.36 -17.91 -20.97
N THR A 61 30.39 -17.31 -21.56
CA THR A 61 31.33 -18.00 -22.47
C THR A 61 32.33 -18.89 -21.72
N ALA A 62 32.40 -18.77 -20.39
CA ALA A 62 33.20 -19.65 -19.56
C ALA A 62 32.79 -21.13 -19.78
N LYS A 63 33.81 -21.99 -19.91
CA LYS A 63 33.65 -23.44 -20.07
C LYS A 63 33.38 -24.14 -18.73
N GLU A 64 33.78 -23.53 -17.64
CA GLU A 64 33.67 -24.05 -16.27
C GLU A 64 33.04 -23.00 -15.34
N THR A 65 32.43 -23.48 -14.27
CA THR A 65 31.89 -22.60 -13.22
C THR A 65 33.05 -21.98 -12.43
N PRO A 66 33.08 -20.66 -12.21
CA PRO A 66 34.11 -20.05 -11.36
C PRO A 66 34.03 -20.62 -9.94
N PRO A 67 35.15 -20.81 -9.23
CA PRO A 67 35.17 -21.47 -7.91
C PRO A 67 34.35 -20.76 -6.83
N ARG A 68 34.01 -19.48 -7.03
CA ARG A 68 33.11 -18.72 -6.15
C ARG A 68 31.64 -19.16 -6.25
N PHE A 69 31.25 -19.79 -7.35
CA PHE A 69 29.90 -20.31 -7.56
C PHE A 69 29.94 -21.82 -7.31
N HIS A 70 29.39 -22.25 -6.18
CA HIS A 70 29.29 -23.67 -5.81
C HIS A 70 28.16 -24.39 -6.59
N LEU A 71 28.06 -24.14 -7.89
CA LEU A 71 26.92 -24.54 -8.73
C LEU A 71 27.34 -25.32 -9.98
N PRO A 72 26.49 -26.24 -10.47
CA PRO A 72 26.64 -26.83 -11.80
C PRO A 72 26.65 -25.75 -12.89
N LEU A 73 27.43 -25.97 -13.96
CA LEU A 73 27.61 -25.00 -15.04
C LEU A 73 26.28 -24.48 -15.63
N LYS A 74 25.29 -25.36 -15.78
CA LYS A 74 23.97 -25.01 -16.29
C LYS A 74 23.24 -24.04 -15.36
N ASP A 75 23.22 -24.33 -14.07
CA ASP A 75 22.53 -23.50 -13.07
C ASP A 75 23.24 -22.17 -12.84
N TYR A 76 24.57 -22.19 -12.87
CA TYR A 76 25.39 -20.98 -12.89
C TYR A 76 25.03 -20.07 -14.08
N LYS A 77 24.99 -20.60 -15.32
CA LYS A 77 24.65 -19.79 -16.50
C LYS A 77 23.22 -19.25 -16.42
N ASN A 78 22.28 -20.05 -15.93
CA ASN A 78 20.90 -19.62 -15.72
C ASN A 78 20.81 -18.49 -14.70
N LEU A 79 21.51 -18.60 -13.57
CA LEU A 79 21.56 -17.58 -12.53
C LEU A 79 22.18 -16.29 -13.07
N VAL A 80 23.33 -16.37 -13.73
CA VAL A 80 24.02 -15.21 -14.30
C VAL A 80 23.15 -14.51 -15.36
N THR A 81 22.43 -15.27 -16.19
CA THR A 81 21.48 -14.71 -17.17
C THR A 81 20.34 -13.96 -16.48
N ALA A 82 19.73 -14.56 -15.46
CA ALA A 82 18.67 -13.92 -14.70
C ALA A 82 19.16 -12.63 -14.01
N CYS A 83 20.36 -12.65 -13.42
CA CYS A 83 20.97 -11.48 -12.80
C CYS A 83 21.20 -10.36 -13.83
N TYR A 84 21.71 -10.71 -15.02
CA TYR A 84 21.94 -9.74 -16.10
C TYR A 84 20.64 -9.15 -16.63
N ASP A 85 19.61 -9.98 -16.84
CA ASP A 85 18.30 -9.51 -17.33
C ASP A 85 17.67 -8.49 -16.36
N ILE A 86 17.78 -8.73 -15.05
CA ILE A 86 17.34 -7.78 -14.03
C ILE A 86 18.13 -6.49 -14.11
N LEU A 87 19.47 -6.56 -14.10
CA LEU A 87 20.31 -5.36 -14.14
C LEU A 87 20.19 -4.57 -15.44
N LYS A 88 19.78 -5.22 -16.54
CA LYS A 88 19.58 -4.57 -17.85
C LYS A 88 18.21 -3.92 -17.99
N LYS A 89 17.14 -4.61 -17.58
CA LYS A 89 15.76 -4.16 -17.83
C LYS A 89 15.12 -3.49 -16.62
N ASN A 90 15.40 -3.99 -15.43
CA ASN A 90 14.68 -3.66 -14.20
C ASN A 90 15.64 -3.14 -13.11
N LYS A 91 16.70 -2.42 -13.50
CA LYS A 91 17.71 -1.89 -12.58
C LYS A 91 17.09 -1.01 -11.50
N ASP A 92 16.22 -0.09 -11.91
CA ASP A 92 15.57 0.86 -10.99
C ASP A 92 14.71 0.13 -9.95
N ALA A 93 13.91 -0.84 -10.39
CA ALA A 93 13.10 -1.66 -9.49
C ALA A 93 13.95 -2.50 -8.52
N TYR A 94 15.10 -3.01 -8.97
CA TYR A 94 16.05 -3.71 -8.11
C TYR A 94 16.72 -2.79 -7.09
N GLU A 95 17.09 -1.56 -7.47
CA GLU A 95 17.65 -0.57 -6.56
C GLU A 95 16.60 -0.07 -5.54
N GLU A 96 15.34 0.09 -5.96
CA GLU A 96 14.23 0.40 -5.05
C GLU A 96 14.00 -0.74 -4.05
N ILE A 97 14.08 -1.99 -4.50
CA ILE A 97 14.09 -3.19 -3.64
C ILE A 97 15.21 -3.10 -2.61
N LEU A 98 16.45 -2.83 -3.04
CA LEU A 98 17.60 -2.82 -2.15
C LEU A 98 17.53 -1.70 -1.09
N ASN A 99 16.95 -0.55 -1.46
CA ASN A 99 16.88 0.65 -0.61
C ASN A 99 15.61 0.74 0.25
N SER A 100 14.57 -0.04 -0.03
CA SER A 100 13.28 0.07 0.66
C SER A 100 13.21 -0.84 1.89
N PRO A 101 13.15 -0.27 3.11
CA PRO A 101 12.92 -1.06 4.34
C PRO A 101 11.48 -1.56 4.47
N TRP A 102 10.59 -1.15 3.55
CA TRP A 102 9.16 -1.46 3.60
C TRP A 102 8.78 -2.59 2.66
N LEU A 103 9.53 -2.83 1.59
CA LEU A 103 9.30 -3.97 0.70
C LEU A 103 9.46 -5.27 1.51
N MET A 104 8.45 -6.14 1.39
CA MET A 104 8.36 -7.38 2.17
C MET A 104 9.43 -8.37 1.73
N PHE A 105 10.65 -8.18 2.23
CA PHE A 105 11.73 -9.16 2.16
C PHE A 105 11.56 -10.18 3.28
N ASP A 106 12.10 -11.38 3.07
CA ASP A 106 12.26 -12.47 4.06
C ASP A 106 13.23 -12.09 5.20
N ASN A 107 13.29 -10.80 5.56
CA ASN A 107 14.05 -10.31 6.69
C ASN A 107 13.09 -10.17 7.87
N SER A 108 13.43 -10.79 9.01
CA SER A 108 12.59 -10.82 10.22
C SER A 108 12.13 -9.45 10.71
N ASN A 109 12.90 -8.39 10.42
CA ASN A 109 12.54 -7.01 10.74
C ASN A 109 11.44 -6.46 9.81
N ASN A 110 11.37 -6.90 8.56
CA ASN A 110 10.34 -6.44 7.62
C ASN A 110 8.97 -7.00 8.02
N TYR A 111 8.92 -8.22 8.57
CA TYR A 111 7.70 -8.78 9.13
C TYR A 111 7.07 -7.94 10.26
N LYS A 112 7.88 -7.23 11.06
CA LYS A 112 7.35 -6.32 12.10
C LYS A 112 6.63 -5.12 11.45
N ASN A 113 7.24 -4.52 10.43
CA ASN A 113 6.62 -3.43 9.66
C ASN A 113 5.37 -3.90 8.92
N SER A 114 5.40 -5.10 8.32
CA SER A 114 4.24 -5.72 7.65
C SER A 114 3.07 -5.92 8.61
N ARG A 115 3.32 -6.42 9.83
CA ARG A 115 2.27 -6.60 10.85
C ARG A 115 1.64 -5.29 11.27
N LEU A 116 2.44 -4.25 11.48
CA LEU A 116 1.93 -2.91 11.79
C LEU A 116 1.08 -2.35 10.66
N MET A 117 1.51 -2.54 9.41
CA MET A 117 0.78 -2.07 8.24
C MET A 117 -0.56 -2.81 8.07
N ILE A 118 -0.59 -4.13 8.29
CA ILE A 118 -1.81 -4.94 8.29
C ILE A 118 -2.75 -4.51 9.42
N PHE A 119 -2.23 -4.27 10.62
CA PHE A 119 -3.05 -3.80 11.74
C PHE A 119 -3.66 -2.42 11.47
N ALA A 120 -2.86 -1.49 10.94
CA ALA A 120 -3.33 -0.17 10.55
C ALA A 120 -4.39 -0.22 9.43
N SER A 121 -4.26 -1.15 8.48
CA SER A 121 -5.24 -1.30 7.40
C SER A 121 -6.57 -1.87 7.90
N ILE A 122 -6.55 -2.83 8.82
CA ILE A 122 -7.76 -3.35 9.49
C ILE A 122 -8.46 -2.25 10.27
N LEU A 123 -7.70 -1.45 11.04
CA LEU A 123 -8.26 -0.33 11.81
C LEU A 123 -8.90 0.72 10.89
N ALA A 124 -8.23 1.05 9.77
CA ALA A 124 -8.77 1.98 8.79
C ALA A 124 -10.05 1.44 8.12
N LEU A 125 -10.13 0.13 7.85
CA LEU A 125 -11.31 -0.50 7.28
C LEU A 125 -12.51 -0.41 8.23
N LEU A 126 -12.32 -0.70 9.52
CA LEU A 126 -13.37 -0.58 10.55
C LEU A 126 -13.92 0.85 10.60
N LEU A 127 -13.05 1.85 10.63
CA LEU A 127 -13.46 3.27 10.61
C LEU A 127 -14.22 3.64 9.33
N CYS A 128 -13.83 3.09 8.18
CA CYS A 128 -14.55 3.32 6.92
C CYS A 128 -15.96 2.71 6.96
N VAL A 129 -16.15 1.52 7.53
CA VAL A 129 -17.48 0.90 7.65
C VAL A 129 -18.39 1.75 8.53
N ASP A 130 -17.89 2.22 9.67
CA ASP A 130 -18.64 3.10 10.58
C ASP A 130 -19.00 4.43 9.90
N PHE A 131 -18.07 5.00 9.13
CA PHE A 131 -18.29 6.22 8.37
C PHE A 131 -19.36 6.04 7.29
N VAL A 132 -19.30 4.95 6.52
CA VAL A 132 -20.31 4.64 5.49
C VAL A 132 -21.68 4.42 6.12
N TYR A 133 -21.75 3.69 7.24
CA TYR A 133 -22.99 3.50 7.99
C TYR A 133 -23.57 4.83 8.48
N TYR A 134 -22.72 5.72 9.02
CA TYR A 134 -23.12 7.06 9.43
C TYR A 134 -23.66 7.88 8.25
N CYS A 135 -22.94 7.92 7.13
CA CYS A 135 -23.37 8.62 5.92
C CYS A 135 -24.72 8.10 5.39
N TYR A 136 -24.93 6.78 5.38
CA TYR A 136 -26.20 6.17 5.01
C TYR A 136 -27.34 6.62 5.94
N ARG A 137 -27.12 6.55 7.26
CA ARG A 137 -28.12 6.98 8.26
C ARG A 137 -28.42 8.47 8.16
N PHE A 138 -27.41 9.29 7.93
CA PHE A 138 -27.54 10.74 7.72
C PHE A 138 -28.34 11.06 6.45
N ALA A 139 -28.03 10.41 5.32
CA ALA A 139 -28.79 10.57 4.09
C ALA A 139 -30.27 10.16 4.26
N LYS A 140 -30.54 9.04 4.96
CA LYS A 140 -31.90 8.62 5.29
C LYS A 140 -32.63 9.66 6.15
N TYR A 141 -31.97 10.22 7.16
CA TYR A 141 -32.55 11.28 7.99
C TYR A 141 -32.90 12.52 7.17
N CYS A 142 -31.98 13.00 6.34
CA CYS A 142 -32.23 14.14 5.44
C CYS A 142 -33.43 13.89 4.52
N ASN A 143 -33.54 12.70 3.93
CA ASN A 143 -34.66 12.33 3.06
C ASN A 143 -36.01 12.25 3.80
N LEU A 144 -36.01 11.79 5.06
CA LEU A 144 -37.21 11.76 5.92
C LEU A 144 -37.70 13.18 6.27
N THR A 145 -36.79 14.10 6.57
CA THR A 145 -37.15 15.51 6.81
C THR A 145 -37.76 16.20 5.59
N THR A 146 -37.36 15.82 4.37
CA THR A 146 -37.96 16.38 3.14
C THR A 146 -39.39 15.86 2.95
N THR A 147 -39.65 14.58 3.27
CA THR A 147 -40.99 13.98 3.13
C THR A 147 -42.00 14.50 4.16
N GLU A 148 -41.57 14.91 5.35
CA GLU A 148 -42.45 15.52 6.36
C GLU A 148 -42.73 17.02 6.13
N ILE A 149 -41.91 17.73 5.34
CA ILE A 149 -42.15 19.13 4.97
C ILE A 149 -43.19 19.22 3.84
N ASP A 150 -43.21 18.22 2.96
CA ASP A 150 -44.14 18.18 1.81
C ASP A 150 -45.49 17.49 2.12
N ALA A 151 -45.61 16.84 3.29
CA ALA A 151 -46.84 16.18 3.76
C ALA A 151 -47.65 17.00 4.80
N GLU A 152 -48.01 18.26 4.46
CA GLU A 152 -49.21 19.07 4.84
C GLU A 152 -49.73 19.18 6.32
N PRO A 153 -50.65 20.12 6.72
CA PRO A 153 -51.41 21.14 5.96
C PRO A 153 -51.45 22.57 6.59
N THR A 154 -52.02 23.50 5.82
CA THR A 154 -52.74 24.74 6.23
C THR A 154 -52.60 25.30 7.67
N LYS A 155 -52.06 26.53 7.74
CA LYS A 155 -52.33 27.63 8.68
C LYS A 155 -53.24 27.31 9.90
N LYS A 156 -52.70 26.83 11.04
CA LYS A 156 -53.24 27.17 12.40
C LYS A 156 -52.44 26.75 13.66
N LYS A 157 -51.32 26.02 13.59
CA LYS A 157 -50.59 25.55 14.80
C LYS A 157 -49.18 26.15 14.98
N LYS A 158 -49.06 27.47 15.07
CA LYS A 158 -47.75 28.13 15.38
C LYS A 158 -47.38 28.19 16.87
N LYS A 159 -48.28 27.87 17.81
CA LYS A 159 -47.98 27.98 19.26
C LYS A 159 -47.64 26.67 19.99
N ALA A 160 -47.91 25.50 19.42
CA ALA A 160 -47.65 24.21 20.09
C ALA A 160 -46.32 23.54 19.71
N LYS A 161 -45.64 23.95 18.63
CA LYS A 161 -44.46 23.25 18.09
C LYS A 161 -43.14 23.55 18.85
N LYS A 162 -43.13 24.57 19.72
CA LYS A 162 -41.92 24.95 20.49
C LYS A 162 -41.67 24.04 21.70
N SER A 163 -42.70 23.37 22.23
CA SER A 163 -42.58 22.45 23.39
C SER A 163 -42.29 21.00 23.02
N PHE A 164 -42.57 20.56 21.79
CA PHE A 164 -42.43 19.15 21.41
C PHE A 164 -41.01 18.79 20.91
N ILE A 165 -40.33 19.70 20.21
CA ILE A 165 -38.96 19.47 19.69
C ILE A 165 -37.93 19.32 20.82
N GLN A 166 -38.22 19.86 22.00
CA GLN A 166 -37.36 19.71 23.18
C GLN A 166 -37.54 18.35 23.89
N SER A 167 -38.57 17.57 23.54
CA SER A 167 -38.92 16.33 24.24
C SER A 167 -38.51 15.02 23.54
N SER A 168 -38.13 15.07 22.25
CA SER A 168 -37.84 13.87 21.46
C SER A 168 -36.36 13.63 21.12
N MET A 169 -35.46 14.54 21.52
CA MET A 169 -34.01 14.33 21.38
C MET A 169 -33.43 13.89 22.71
N SER A 170 -32.64 12.81 22.69
CA SER A 170 -31.86 12.44 23.86
C SER A 170 -30.82 13.54 24.12
N LYS A 171 -30.56 13.86 25.40
CA LYS A 171 -29.59 14.90 25.81
C LYS A 171 -28.29 14.91 24.98
N PRO A 172 -27.62 13.77 24.68
CA PRO A 172 -26.39 13.78 23.89
C PRO A 172 -26.58 14.29 22.45
N GLU A 173 -27.70 14.00 21.79
CA GLU A 173 -27.99 14.46 20.42
C GLU A 173 -28.17 15.98 20.36
N MET A 174 -28.71 16.57 21.43
CA MET A 174 -28.85 18.02 21.55
C MET A 174 -27.48 18.73 21.64
N TYR A 175 -26.53 18.17 22.39
CA TYR A 175 -25.19 18.72 22.51
C TYR A 175 -24.39 18.60 21.21
N ILE A 176 -24.55 17.50 20.48
CA ILE A 176 -23.93 17.31 19.16
C ILE A 176 -24.45 18.36 18.18
N TYR A 177 -25.77 18.61 18.14
CA TYR A 177 -26.36 19.64 17.28
C TYR A 177 -25.90 21.05 17.64
N LEU A 178 -25.82 21.38 18.93
CA LEU A 178 -25.31 22.67 19.41
C LEU A 178 -23.83 22.87 19.06
N GLY A 179 -23.01 21.81 19.14
CA GLY A 179 -21.61 21.83 18.71
C GLY A 179 -21.48 22.07 17.20
N TYR A 180 -22.27 21.38 16.39
CA TYR A 180 -22.25 21.52 14.93
C TYR A 180 -22.70 22.92 14.48
N ARG A 181 -23.73 23.49 15.11
CA ARG A 181 -24.19 24.85 14.83
C ARG A 181 -23.13 25.90 15.16
N LYS A 182 -22.38 25.71 16.25
CA LYS A 182 -21.26 26.60 16.59
C LYS A 182 -20.11 26.47 15.59
N LEU A 183 -19.78 25.27 15.15
CA LEU A 183 -18.74 25.05 14.13
C LEU A 183 -19.14 25.66 12.78
N LEU A 184 -20.37 25.47 12.32
CA LEU A 184 -20.88 26.09 11.09
C LEU A 184 -20.87 27.62 11.14
N ALA A 185 -21.09 28.23 12.31
CA ALA A 185 -20.98 29.68 12.48
C ALA A 185 -19.54 30.20 12.45
N ILE A 186 -18.55 29.34 12.74
CA ILE A 186 -17.13 29.70 12.71
C ILE A 186 -16.54 29.51 11.30
N PHE A 187 -16.98 28.48 10.58
CA PHE A 187 -16.47 28.14 9.24
C PHE A 187 -17.30 28.68 8.07
N GLY A 188 -18.45 29.29 8.35
CA GLY A 188 -19.37 29.84 7.34
C GLY A 188 -19.16 31.31 6.99
N HIS A 189 -17.97 31.86 7.23
CA HIS A 189 -17.62 33.25 6.91
C HIS A 189 -16.34 33.35 6.07
#